data_AF-A0A0F9N506-F1
#
_entry.id   AF-A0A0F9N506-F1
#
_cell.length_a   1.000
_cell.length_b   1.000
_cell.length_c   1.000
_cell.angle_alpha   90.00
_cell.angle_beta   90.00
_cell.angle_gamma   90.00
#
_symmetry.space_group_name_H-M   'P 1'
#
loop_
_entity.id
_entity.type
_entity.pdbx_description
1 polymer ?
#
loop_
_entity_poly.entity_id
_entity_poly.type
_entity_poly.pdbx_seq_one_letter_code
_entity_poly.pdbx_strand_id
1 'polypeptide(L)'
;MLAVKEKVVNNPDRFTERKCDNCGIKERARMSTIYRGRKRRRSTVDLCKKCSNLSQFRKCAFDRTGKNSVNWNGGIRINNGYRQHYLGKGAYRNEQRIIMEKHLNRSLKKKEKVHHIDCNKLNNKISNLYLCKNMREHSKCHYELERCGFKMLGRYIWFNYANNSYVLNKTKCKRSEKEADFGKTMTRTHTKRFGSLSYRHRYLGNQKYKTIHSIVVEEMLGRRLYANELVHHVDSNTLNNSPRNLQAMSRSDHAICHFSLQKRVSELYIQGIVVFENGFYKEK
;
A
#
# COMPACT_ATOMS: atom_id res chain seq x y z
N MET A 1 48.99 4.44 51.51
CA MET A 1 48.68 5.66 50.74
C MET A 1 48.08 5.25 49.39
N LEU A 2 46.75 5.27 49.26
CA LEU A 2 46.06 4.92 48.02
C LEU A 2 45.96 6.17 47.15
N ALA A 3 46.62 6.15 45.99
CA ALA A 3 46.54 7.22 45.00
C ALA A 3 45.13 7.27 44.41
N VAL A 4 44.37 8.30 44.78
CA VAL A 4 43.08 8.63 44.17
C VAL A 4 43.35 9.01 42.71
N LYS A 5 42.99 8.13 41.78
CA LYS A 5 42.95 8.48 40.35
C LYS A 5 41.84 9.50 40.17
N GLU A 6 42.21 10.78 40.05
CA GLU A 6 41.30 11.84 39.64
C GLU A 6 40.61 11.45 38.33
N LYS A 7 39.31 11.21 38.38
CA LYS A 7 38.49 11.16 37.18
C LYS A 7 38.46 12.57 36.63
N VAL A 8 39.15 12.79 35.51
CA VAL A 8 39.02 14.02 34.72
C VAL A 8 37.54 14.20 34.36
N VAL A 9 36.88 15.10 35.09
CA VAL A 9 35.50 15.48 34.84
C VAL A 9 35.50 16.25 33.52
N ASN A 10 35.14 15.56 32.43
CA ASN A 10 34.95 16.18 31.13
C ASN A 10 33.73 17.10 31.20
N ASN A 11 33.94 18.37 31.55
CA ASN A 11 32.90 19.39 31.49
C ASN A 11 32.50 19.62 30.02
N PRO A 12 31.30 19.21 29.58
CA PRO A 12 30.90 19.20 28.17
C PRO A 12 30.72 20.61 27.55
N ASP A 13 30.72 21.66 28.38
CA ASP A 13 30.60 23.07 27.98
C ASP A 13 31.94 23.85 28.02
N ARG A 14 33.07 23.16 28.20
CA ARG A 14 34.39 23.81 28.10
C ARG A 14 34.67 24.22 26.65
N PHE A 15 34.88 25.51 26.43
CA PHE A 15 35.36 26.05 25.16
C PHE A 15 36.88 26.09 25.12
N THR A 16 37.46 25.92 23.93
CA THR A 16 38.89 26.11 23.68
C THR A 16 39.09 26.80 22.33
N GLU A 17 40.28 27.35 22.11
CA GLU A 17 40.70 27.82 20.79
C GLU A 17 41.11 26.59 19.95
N ARG A 18 40.40 26.37 18.84
CA ARG A 18 40.74 25.36 17.84
C ARG A 18 41.45 26.03 16.68
N LYS A 19 42.64 25.55 16.33
CA LYS A 19 43.26 25.82 15.03
C LYS A 19 42.85 24.74 14.04
N CYS A 20 42.39 25.12 12.85
CA CYS A 20 42.09 24.19 11.77
C CYS A 20 43.38 23.75 11.08
N ASP A 21 43.65 22.45 11.06
CA ASP A 21 44.83 21.87 10.43
C ASP A 21 44.81 21.96 8.90
N ASN A 22 43.65 22.20 8.28
CA ASN A 22 43.53 22.33 6.82
C ASN A 22 43.69 23.76 6.31
N CYS A 23 43.11 24.75 6.98
CA CYS A 23 43.08 26.14 6.49
C CYS A 23 43.67 27.15 7.49
N GLY A 24 44.25 26.70 8.60
CA GLY A 24 44.90 27.54 9.60
C GLY A 24 43.98 28.41 10.47
N ILE A 25 42.69 28.53 10.14
CA ILE A 25 41.77 29.41 10.86
C ILE A 25 41.67 29.01 12.33
N LYS A 26 41.71 30.01 13.21
CA LYS A 26 41.51 29.84 14.66
C LYS A 26 40.09 30.25 15.01
N GLU A 27 39.39 29.40 15.76
CA GLU A 27 38.03 29.69 16.21
C GLU A 27 37.76 29.12 17.61
N ARG A 28 36.88 29.79 18.35
CA ARG A 28 36.42 29.30 19.66
C ARG A 28 35.43 28.15 19.45
N ALA A 29 35.77 26.96 19.90
CA ALA A 29 34.95 25.76 19.74
C ALA A 29 34.73 25.03 21.06
N ARG A 30 33.57 24.38 21.21
CA ARG A 30 33.33 23.47 22.35
C ARG A 30 34.23 22.25 22.24
N MET A 31 34.84 21.85 23.34
CA MET A 31 35.70 20.66 23.40
C MET A 31 34.98 19.38 22.96
N SER A 32 33.70 19.26 23.31
CA SER A 32 32.83 18.17 22.87
C SER A 32 32.67 18.10 21.34
N THR A 33 32.62 19.25 20.66
CA THR A 33 32.58 19.33 19.19
C THR A 33 33.88 18.84 18.56
N ILE A 34 35.03 19.23 19.14
CA ILE A 34 36.35 18.77 18.69
C ILE A 34 36.47 17.25 18.84
N TYR A 35 36.20 16.74 20.04
CA TYR A 35 36.24 15.31 20.36
C TYR A 35 35.32 14.48 19.45
N ARG A 36 34.06 14.89 19.27
CA ARG A 36 33.11 14.20 18.37
C ARG A 36 33.59 14.24 16.92
N GLY A 37 34.17 15.36 16.48
CA GLY A 37 34.76 15.51 15.15
C GLY A 37 35.88 14.50 14.91
N ARG A 38 36.84 14.43 15.84
CA ARG A 38 37.95 13.45 15.81
C ARG A 38 37.45 12.01 15.82
N LYS A 39 36.53 11.67 16.74
CA LYS A 39 35.93 10.33 16.86
C LYS A 39 35.20 9.91 15.58
N ARG A 40 34.41 10.81 14.98
CA ARG A 40 33.67 10.55 13.73
C ARG A 40 34.61 10.29 12.55
N ARG A 41 35.71 11.04 12.46
CA ARG A 41 36.72 10.91 11.40
C ARG A 41 37.77 9.83 11.69
N ARG A 42 37.83 9.29 12.91
CA ARG A 42 38.90 8.40 13.41
C ARG A 42 40.29 9.00 13.15
N SER A 43 40.43 10.28 13.48
CA SER A 43 41.61 11.08 13.18
C SER A 43 41.84 12.08 14.31
N THR A 44 43.10 12.42 14.56
CA THR A 44 43.52 13.47 15.52
C THR A 44 43.38 14.88 14.95
N VAL A 45 43.10 15.01 13.65
CA VAL A 45 43.03 16.30 12.93
C VAL A 45 41.86 17.15 13.42
N ASP A 46 42.11 18.42 13.65
CA ASP A 46 41.14 19.44 13.98
C ASP A 46 40.78 20.26 12.76
N LEU A 47 39.48 20.28 12.43
CA LEU A 47 38.98 20.95 11.24
C LEU A 47 37.90 21.95 11.63
N CYS A 48 37.94 23.12 11.01
CA CYS A 48 36.86 24.09 11.13
C CYS A 48 35.56 23.59 10.51
N LYS A 49 34.44 24.25 10.80
CA LYS A 49 33.13 23.86 10.26
C LYS A 49 33.13 23.81 8.72
N LYS A 50 33.80 24.74 8.05
CA LYS A 50 33.92 24.75 6.57
C LYS A 50 34.75 23.55 6.08
N CYS A 51 35.95 23.36 6.62
CA CYS A 51 36.86 22.30 6.18
C CYS A 51 36.36 20.89 6.51
N SER A 52 35.69 20.69 7.65
CA SER A 52 35.08 19.40 8.01
C SER A 52 33.98 18.93 7.04
N ASN A 53 33.45 19.83 6.20
CA ASN A 53 32.47 19.53 5.16
C ASN A 53 33.08 19.33 3.77
N LEU A 54 34.39 19.50 3.59
CA LEU A 54 35.05 19.16 2.31
C LEU A 54 35.01 17.65 2.09
N SER A 55 34.81 17.23 0.84
CA SER A 55 34.66 15.82 0.44
C SER A 55 35.79 14.92 0.96
N GLN A 56 37.04 15.40 0.92
CA GLN A 56 38.23 14.69 1.39
C GLN A 56 38.25 14.39 2.90
N PHE A 57 37.50 15.16 3.71
CA PHE A 57 37.42 14.97 5.17
C PHE A 57 36.06 14.42 5.63
N ARG A 58 35.06 14.39 4.75
CA ARG A 58 33.81 13.67 5.00
C ARG A 58 34.12 12.19 4.84
N LYS A 59 34.03 11.43 5.93
CA LYS A 59 33.94 9.97 5.82
C LYS A 59 32.78 9.66 4.87
N CYS A 60 33.08 9.09 3.71
CA CYS A 60 32.12 8.94 2.62
C CYS A 60 30.86 8.26 3.14
N ALA A 61 29.68 8.77 2.77
CA ALA A 61 28.41 8.11 3.05
C ALA A 61 28.38 6.65 2.53
N PHE A 62 29.31 6.30 1.62
CA PHE A 62 29.60 4.96 1.13
C PHE A 62 29.82 3.91 2.23
N ASP A 63 30.49 4.27 3.34
CA ASP A 63 30.78 3.33 4.43
C ASP A 63 29.55 2.90 5.23
N ARG A 64 28.37 3.51 5.00
CA ARG A 64 27.11 3.19 5.70
C ARG A 64 26.06 2.55 4.80
N THR A 65 26.49 1.96 3.68
CA THR A 65 25.60 1.29 2.72
C THR A 65 25.81 -0.23 2.74
N GLY A 66 24.76 -0.97 2.39
CA GLY A 66 24.79 -2.44 2.40
C GLY A 66 25.14 -3.02 3.77
N LYS A 67 26.02 -4.03 3.79
CA LYS A 67 26.46 -4.75 5.00
C LYS A 67 27.08 -3.86 6.08
N ASN A 68 27.59 -2.70 5.69
CA ASN A 68 28.24 -1.76 6.62
C ASN A 68 27.26 -0.74 7.24
N SER A 69 25.98 -0.80 6.85
CA SER A 69 24.94 0.04 7.45
C SER A 69 24.52 -0.49 8.82
N VAL A 70 24.31 0.39 9.79
CA VAL A 70 23.70 0.02 11.10
C VAL A 70 22.29 -0.54 10.96
N ASN A 71 21.60 -0.22 9.85
CA ASN A 71 20.28 -0.73 9.52
C ASN A 71 20.33 -2.03 8.70
N TRP A 72 21.51 -2.65 8.56
CA TRP A 72 21.67 -3.90 7.82
C TRP A 72 21.01 -5.07 8.57
N ASN A 73 19.87 -5.52 8.06
CA ASN A 73 19.15 -6.66 8.61
C ASN A 73 19.34 -7.92 7.75
N GLY A 74 20.59 -8.40 7.65
CA GLY A 74 20.92 -9.60 6.88
C GLY A 74 20.67 -9.49 5.36
N GLY A 75 20.46 -8.27 4.85
CA GLY A 75 20.10 -8.03 3.46
C GLY A 75 18.62 -8.22 3.14
N ILE A 76 17.78 -8.36 4.17
CA ILE A 76 16.33 -8.44 4.04
C ILE A 76 15.73 -7.06 4.22
N ARG A 77 14.81 -6.68 3.33
CA ARG A 77 13.99 -5.47 3.47
C ARG A 77 12.56 -5.72 3.05
N ILE A 78 11.64 -4.91 3.56
CA ILE A 78 10.26 -4.85 3.06
C ILE A 78 10.14 -3.63 2.15
N ASN A 79 9.69 -3.83 0.92
CA ASN A 79 9.49 -2.77 -0.06
C ASN A 79 8.16 -2.99 -0.80
N ASN A 80 7.29 -1.97 -0.84
CA ASN A 80 5.93 -2.04 -1.41
C ASN A 80 5.10 -3.25 -0.89
N GLY A 81 5.33 -3.62 0.37
CA GLY A 81 4.70 -4.77 1.03
C GLY A 81 5.32 -6.14 0.71
N TYR A 82 6.37 -6.20 -0.12
CA TYR A 82 7.06 -7.45 -0.44
C TYR A 82 8.37 -7.58 0.32
N ARG A 83 8.68 -8.80 0.78
CA ARG A 83 10.01 -9.12 1.30
C ARG A 83 10.99 -9.25 0.14
N GLN A 84 12.14 -8.57 0.24
CA GLN A 84 13.21 -8.63 -0.75
C GLN A 84 14.52 -9.04 -0.10
N HIS A 85 15.31 -9.84 -0.82
CA HIS A 85 16.64 -10.31 -0.44
C HIS A 85 17.71 -9.60 -1.27
N TYR A 86 18.76 -9.13 -0.61
CA TYR A 86 19.92 -8.49 -1.23
C TYR A 86 20.78 -9.52 -1.96
N LEU A 87 21.18 -9.20 -3.20
CA LEU A 87 22.01 -10.07 -4.04
C LEU A 87 23.44 -9.56 -4.23
N GLY A 88 23.81 -8.43 -3.64
CA GLY A 88 25.09 -7.76 -3.91
C GLY A 88 24.94 -6.56 -4.85
N LYS A 89 25.95 -5.68 -4.87
CA LYS A 89 26.04 -4.51 -5.75
C LYS A 89 24.77 -3.62 -5.79
N GLY A 90 24.06 -3.49 -4.67
CA GLY A 90 22.81 -2.70 -4.60
C GLY A 90 21.55 -3.41 -5.11
N ALA A 91 21.65 -4.63 -5.65
CA ALA A 91 20.52 -5.36 -6.22
C ALA A 91 19.70 -6.12 -5.17
N TYR A 92 18.38 -6.16 -5.37
CA TYR A 92 17.44 -6.88 -4.52
C TYR A 92 16.47 -7.69 -5.37
N ARG A 93 16.03 -8.84 -4.85
CA ARG A 93 15.05 -9.70 -5.52
C ARG A 93 13.93 -10.10 -4.56
N ASN A 94 12.71 -10.14 -5.07
CA ASN A 94 11.51 -10.50 -4.31
C ASN A 94 11.57 -11.96 -3.83
N GLU A 95 11.27 -12.19 -2.55
CA GLU A 95 11.34 -13.51 -1.90
C GLU A 95 10.41 -14.53 -2.58
N GLN A 96 9.17 -14.16 -2.88
CA GLN A 96 8.22 -15.04 -3.56
C GLN A 96 8.73 -15.53 -4.92
N ARG A 97 9.53 -14.70 -5.61
CA ARG A 97 10.11 -15.07 -6.90
C ARG A 97 11.23 -16.10 -6.72
N ILE A 98 12.10 -15.89 -5.73
CA ILE A 98 13.17 -16.83 -5.39
C ILE A 98 12.59 -18.19 -5.00
N ILE A 99 11.55 -18.20 -4.16
CA ILE A 99 10.91 -19.45 -3.70
C ILE A 99 10.27 -20.20 -4.87
N MET A 100 9.54 -19.50 -5.75
CA MET A 100 8.93 -20.11 -6.93
C MET A 100 9.97 -20.64 -7.93
N GLU A 101 11.08 -19.93 -8.13
CA GLU A 101 12.18 -20.39 -9.01
C GLU A 101 12.84 -21.67 -8.49
N LYS A 102 13.06 -21.75 -7.17
CA LYS A 102 13.57 -22.96 -6.52
C LYS A 102 12.60 -24.13 -6.69
N HIS A 103 11.30 -23.90 -6.49
CA HIS A 103 10.27 -24.93 -6.64
C HIS A 103 10.20 -25.49 -8.07
N LEU A 104 10.38 -24.64 -9.09
CA LEU A 104 10.34 -25.04 -10.50
C LEU A 104 11.67 -25.57 -11.03
N ASN A 105 12.75 -25.48 -10.25
CA ASN A 105 14.12 -25.74 -10.67
C ASN A 105 14.52 -25.00 -11.97
N ARG A 106 14.01 -23.77 -12.16
CA ARG A 106 14.39 -22.89 -13.28
C ARG A 106 14.17 -21.42 -12.93
N SER A 107 14.86 -20.53 -13.65
CA SER A 107 14.56 -19.09 -13.56
C SER A 107 13.18 -18.77 -14.14
N LEU A 108 12.49 -17.80 -13.52
CA LEU A 108 11.22 -17.30 -14.03
C LEU A 108 11.49 -16.28 -15.14
N LYS A 109 10.69 -16.35 -16.20
CA LYS A 109 10.67 -15.40 -17.31
C LYS A 109 10.19 -14.03 -16.83
N LYS A 110 10.62 -12.96 -17.48
CA LYS A 110 10.22 -11.57 -17.14
C LYS A 110 8.70 -11.36 -17.13
N LYS A 111 7.97 -12.07 -18.01
CA LYS A 111 6.51 -12.00 -18.12
C LYS A 111 5.79 -12.74 -16.98
N GLU A 112 6.38 -13.80 -16.43
CA GLU A 112 5.78 -14.61 -15.36
C GLU A 112 5.67 -13.80 -14.06
N LYS A 113 4.48 -13.84 -13.44
CA LYS A 113 4.14 -13.14 -12.21
C LYS A 113 3.74 -14.14 -11.13
N VAL A 114 4.15 -13.89 -9.90
CA VAL A 114 3.72 -14.68 -8.75
C VAL A 114 2.57 -13.94 -8.06
N HIS A 115 1.44 -14.62 -7.95
CA HIS A 115 0.23 -14.17 -7.26
C HIS A 115 0.20 -14.77 -5.85
N HIS A 116 -0.12 -13.96 -4.85
CA HIS A 116 -0.33 -14.42 -3.46
C HIS A 116 -1.82 -14.74 -3.29
N ILE A 117 -2.13 -16.01 -3.03
CA ILE A 117 -3.52 -16.50 -3.02
C ILE A 117 -4.33 -15.87 -1.88
N ASP A 118 -3.73 -15.76 -0.69
CA ASP A 118 -4.33 -15.11 0.48
C ASP A 118 -4.23 -13.57 0.46
N CYS A 119 -3.76 -12.95 -0.63
CA CYS A 119 -3.49 -11.51 -0.73
C CYS A 119 -2.46 -10.95 0.28
N ASN A 120 -1.80 -11.79 1.06
CA ASN A 120 -0.72 -11.39 1.97
C ASN A 120 0.63 -11.52 1.28
N LYS A 121 1.16 -10.39 0.82
CA LYS A 121 2.47 -10.27 0.14
C LYS A 121 3.67 -10.76 0.95
N LEU A 122 3.51 -10.95 2.26
CA LEU A 122 4.55 -11.46 3.16
C LEU A 122 4.42 -12.98 3.43
N ASN A 123 3.29 -13.60 3.08
CA ASN A 123 3.11 -15.05 3.18
C ASN A 123 3.68 -15.74 1.94
N ASN A 124 4.97 -16.06 1.98
CA ASN A 124 5.70 -16.64 0.86
C ASN A 124 5.80 -18.18 0.91
N LYS A 125 4.89 -18.86 1.64
CA LYS A 125 4.76 -20.33 1.58
C LYS A 125 4.44 -20.75 0.15
N ILE A 126 5.10 -21.77 -0.39
CA ILE A 126 4.90 -22.18 -1.79
C ILE A 126 3.44 -22.52 -2.10
N SER A 127 2.71 -23.12 -1.16
CA SER A 127 1.27 -23.41 -1.27
C SER A 127 0.38 -22.17 -1.36
N ASN A 128 0.88 -20.99 -1.00
CA ASN A 128 0.17 -19.71 -1.10
C ASN A 128 0.57 -18.91 -2.37
N LEU A 129 1.48 -19.44 -3.18
CA LEU A 129 1.98 -18.77 -4.37
C LEU A 129 1.43 -19.46 -5.62
N TYR A 130 0.84 -18.66 -6.52
CA TYR A 130 0.39 -19.14 -7.82
C TYR A 130 1.20 -18.45 -8.94
N LEU A 131 1.71 -19.24 -9.90
CA LEU A 131 2.47 -18.71 -11.02
C LEU A 131 1.54 -18.37 -12.19
N CYS A 132 1.39 -17.08 -12.45
CA CYS A 132 0.70 -16.58 -13.64
C CYS A 132 1.68 -16.47 -14.82
N LYS A 133 1.23 -16.88 -16.00
CA LYS A 133 1.98 -16.80 -17.27
C LYS A 133 2.35 -15.36 -17.65
N ASN A 134 1.48 -14.41 -17.31
CA ASN A 134 1.64 -12.99 -17.62
C ASN A 134 0.81 -12.10 -16.69
N MET A 135 0.92 -10.78 -16.89
CA MET A 135 0.15 -9.78 -16.13
C MET A 135 -1.36 -9.91 -16.31
N ARG A 136 -1.84 -10.34 -17.50
CA ARG A 136 -3.28 -10.49 -17.77
C ARG A 136 -3.88 -11.60 -16.91
N GLU A 137 -3.20 -12.74 -16.78
CA GLU A 137 -3.63 -13.82 -15.90
C GLU A 137 -3.60 -13.40 -14.42
N HIS A 138 -2.55 -12.69 -13.99
CA HIS A 138 -2.49 -12.15 -12.64
C HIS A 138 -3.64 -11.19 -12.35
N SER A 139 -3.93 -10.24 -13.25
CA SER A 139 -5.10 -9.36 -13.14
C SER A 139 -6.42 -10.13 -13.14
N LYS A 140 -6.51 -11.22 -13.90
CA LYS A 140 -7.68 -12.10 -13.87
C LYS A 140 -7.87 -12.75 -12.49
N CYS A 141 -6.81 -13.17 -11.80
CA CYS A 141 -6.92 -13.68 -10.43
C CYS A 141 -7.55 -12.64 -9.48
N HIS A 142 -7.13 -11.38 -9.55
CA HIS A 142 -7.74 -10.30 -8.74
C HIS A 142 -9.20 -10.04 -9.12
N TYR A 143 -9.53 -10.07 -10.41
CA TYR A 143 -10.92 -9.96 -10.88
C TYR A 143 -11.80 -11.11 -10.38
N GLU A 144 -11.32 -12.35 -10.46
CA GLU A 144 -12.04 -13.53 -9.99
C GLU A 144 -12.24 -13.50 -8.47
N LEU A 145 -11.26 -12.98 -7.73
CA LEU A 145 -11.36 -12.78 -6.28
C LEU A 145 -12.50 -11.81 -5.94
N GLU A 146 -12.55 -10.64 -6.59
CA GLU A 146 -13.64 -9.68 -6.40
C GLU A 146 -15.00 -10.26 -6.82
N ARG A 147 -15.05 -10.92 -7.98
CA ARG A 147 -16.26 -11.58 -8.47
C ARG A 147 -16.78 -12.64 -7.50
N CYS A 148 -15.90 -13.43 -6.89
CA CYS A 148 -16.24 -14.37 -5.83
C CYS A 148 -16.82 -13.62 -4.62
N GLY A 149 -16.20 -12.54 -4.18
CA GLY A 149 -16.70 -11.70 -3.09
C GLY A 149 -18.11 -11.16 -3.33
N PHE A 150 -18.39 -10.64 -4.53
CA PHE A 150 -19.72 -10.14 -4.88
C PHE A 150 -20.80 -11.23 -4.84
N LYS A 151 -20.48 -12.47 -5.22
CA LYS A 151 -21.42 -13.61 -5.11
C LYS A 151 -21.75 -14.00 -3.67
N MET A 152 -20.88 -13.66 -2.73
CA MET A 152 -21.03 -13.97 -1.31
C MET A 152 -21.78 -12.86 -0.53
N LEU A 153 -22.21 -11.81 -1.23
CA LEU A 153 -22.98 -10.72 -0.62
C LEU A 153 -24.30 -11.20 -0.05
N GLY A 154 -24.63 -10.68 1.13
CA GLY A 154 -25.85 -11.04 1.86
C GLY A 154 -25.77 -12.36 2.63
N ARG A 155 -24.77 -13.21 2.37
CA ARG A 155 -24.56 -14.52 3.03
C ARG A 155 -23.35 -14.52 3.96
N TYR A 156 -22.18 -14.11 3.45
CA TYR A 156 -20.93 -14.04 4.21
C TYR A 156 -20.36 -12.63 4.26
N ILE A 157 -20.71 -11.79 3.29
CA ILE A 157 -20.18 -10.42 3.15
C ILE A 157 -21.36 -9.45 3.12
N TRP A 158 -21.22 -8.33 3.83
CA TRP A 158 -22.17 -7.22 3.81
C TRP A 158 -21.44 -5.91 3.54
N PHE A 159 -22.13 -4.94 2.95
CA PHE A 159 -21.59 -3.61 2.73
C PHE A 159 -21.99 -2.67 3.86
N ASN A 160 -21.01 -1.96 4.42
CA ASN A 160 -21.21 -0.95 5.44
C ASN A 160 -21.19 0.44 4.80
N TYR A 161 -22.38 1.07 4.74
CA TYR A 161 -22.59 2.37 4.11
C TYR A 161 -21.97 3.51 4.92
N ALA A 162 -21.78 3.34 6.23
CA ALA A 162 -21.21 4.38 7.08
C ALA A 162 -19.72 4.63 6.80
N ASN A 163 -19.00 3.64 6.27
CA ASN A 163 -17.56 3.75 6.02
C ASN A 163 -17.11 3.20 4.66
N ASN A 164 -18.04 2.96 3.73
CA ASN A 164 -17.78 2.47 2.38
C ASN A 164 -16.90 1.22 2.32
N SER A 165 -17.20 0.21 3.16
CA SER A 165 -16.39 -1.00 3.24
C SER A 165 -17.20 -2.30 3.36
N TYR A 166 -16.62 -3.40 2.91
CA TYR A 166 -17.20 -4.73 3.05
C TYR A 166 -16.77 -5.41 4.36
N VAL A 167 -17.70 -6.06 5.04
CA VAL A 167 -17.55 -6.67 6.36
C VAL A 167 -18.06 -8.11 6.38
N LEU A 168 -17.50 -8.99 7.22
CA LEU A 168 -17.97 -10.37 7.42
C LEU A 168 -19.09 -10.52 8.45
N ASN A 169 -19.47 -9.44 9.15
CA ASN A 169 -20.47 -9.51 10.20
C ASN A 169 -21.63 -8.58 9.86
N LYS A 170 -22.82 -9.16 9.75
CA LYS A 170 -24.07 -8.44 9.50
C LYS A 170 -24.34 -7.35 10.53
N THR A 171 -23.99 -7.52 11.80
CA THR A 171 -24.20 -6.48 12.84
C THR A 171 -23.35 -5.23 12.62
N LYS A 172 -22.26 -5.35 11.86
CA LYS A 172 -21.41 -4.22 11.47
C LYS A 172 -21.93 -3.50 10.22
N CYS A 173 -22.97 -4.03 9.56
CA CYS A 173 -23.63 -3.36 8.44
C CYS A 173 -24.48 -2.20 8.99
N LYS A 174 -23.89 -1.00 9.07
CA LYS A 174 -24.62 0.22 9.42
C LYS A 174 -25.16 0.88 8.16
N ARG A 175 -26.42 1.33 8.21
CA ARG A 175 -26.98 2.25 7.22
C ARG A 175 -26.79 3.68 7.71
N SER A 176 -26.70 4.64 6.80
CA SER A 176 -26.83 6.04 7.17
C SER A 176 -28.29 6.32 7.55
N GLU A 177 -28.52 7.13 8.58
CA GLU A 177 -29.86 7.48 9.09
C GLU A 177 -30.75 8.16 8.03
N LYS A 178 -30.17 8.66 6.94
CA LYS A 178 -30.84 9.40 5.87
C LYS A 178 -31.56 8.54 4.82
N GLU A 179 -31.45 7.20 4.87
CA GLU A 179 -32.02 6.30 3.84
C GLU A 179 -33.42 5.74 4.14
N ALA A 180 -34.01 6.04 5.30
CA ALA A 180 -35.25 5.41 5.73
C ALA A 180 -36.50 5.79 4.91
N ASP A 181 -36.45 6.85 4.08
CA ASP A 181 -37.67 7.51 3.57
C ASP A 181 -37.86 7.51 2.04
N PHE A 182 -36.88 7.07 1.25
CA PHE A 182 -36.87 7.28 -0.22
C PHE A 182 -37.62 6.22 -1.05
N GLY A 183 -38.70 5.65 -0.51
CA GLY A 183 -39.35 4.45 -1.04
C GLY A 183 -40.50 4.64 -2.04
N LYS A 184 -40.79 5.83 -2.59
CA LYS A 184 -42.09 6.03 -3.30
C LYS A 184 -42.12 6.50 -4.74
N THR A 185 -41.03 6.91 -5.39
CA THR A 185 -41.20 7.43 -6.76
C THR A 185 -39.96 7.21 -7.61
N MET A 186 -40.05 6.37 -8.65
CA MET A 186 -39.27 6.53 -9.89
C MET A 186 -39.90 5.69 -11.01
N THR A 187 -40.34 6.39 -12.06
CA THR A 187 -41.10 5.93 -13.22
C THR A 187 -40.21 5.29 -14.31
N ARG A 188 -40.89 4.50 -15.18
CA ARG A 188 -40.38 3.70 -16.31
C ARG A 188 -39.22 4.36 -17.09
N THR A 189 -38.17 3.61 -17.40
CA THR A 189 -37.10 4.05 -18.32
C THR A 189 -36.72 2.97 -19.34
N HIS A 190 -36.65 3.40 -20.61
CA HIS A 190 -36.32 2.61 -21.80
C HIS A 190 -34.85 2.14 -21.83
N THR A 191 -34.60 0.97 -22.44
CA THR A 191 -33.29 0.32 -22.54
C THR A 191 -32.72 0.45 -23.96
N LYS A 192 -31.45 0.85 -24.11
CA LYS A 192 -30.66 0.63 -25.34
C LYS A 192 -29.32 -0.04 -24.97
N ARG A 193 -28.89 -1.02 -25.78
CA ARG A 193 -27.63 -1.76 -25.63
C ARG A 193 -26.50 -1.05 -26.38
N PHE A 194 -25.42 -0.71 -25.68
CA PHE A 194 -24.09 -0.48 -26.25
C PHE A 194 -23.09 -1.36 -25.48
N GLY A 195 -22.05 -1.84 -26.19
CA GLY A 195 -21.19 -2.96 -25.81
C GLY A 195 -20.54 -2.91 -24.42
N SER A 196 -20.32 -4.13 -23.89
CA SER A 196 -19.57 -4.54 -22.69
C SER A 196 -19.38 -3.52 -21.54
N LEU A 197 -20.49 -2.96 -21.05
CA LEU A 197 -20.79 -2.55 -19.66
C LEU A 197 -22.15 -1.84 -19.74
N SER A 198 -23.24 -2.58 -19.58
CA SER A 198 -24.58 -2.07 -19.81
C SER A 198 -24.99 -1.12 -18.68
N TYR A 199 -24.74 0.17 -18.85
CA TYR A 199 -25.34 1.22 -18.03
C TYR A 199 -26.65 1.67 -18.66
N ARG A 200 -27.72 1.80 -17.87
CA ARG A 200 -28.92 2.50 -18.35
C ARG A 200 -28.61 4.00 -18.41
N HIS A 201 -29.02 4.65 -19.48
CA HIS A 201 -28.82 6.09 -19.69
C HIS A 201 -30.17 6.79 -19.85
N ARG A 202 -30.29 7.99 -19.28
CA ARG A 202 -31.41 8.92 -19.56
C ARG A 202 -30.92 10.01 -20.51
N TYR A 203 -31.68 10.25 -21.57
CA TYR A 203 -31.44 11.37 -22.48
C TYR A 203 -31.87 12.67 -21.80
N LEU A 204 -31.02 13.69 -21.82
CA LEU A 204 -31.26 14.98 -21.18
C LEU A 204 -31.54 16.11 -22.19
N GLY A 205 -31.62 15.81 -23.49
CA GLY A 205 -31.60 16.83 -24.55
C GLY A 205 -30.17 17.18 -25.01
N ASN A 206 -30.04 17.85 -26.16
CA ASN A 206 -28.77 18.34 -26.71
C ASN A 206 -27.64 17.29 -26.80
N GLN A 207 -27.97 16.05 -27.18
CA GLN A 207 -27.02 14.92 -27.24
C GLN A 207 -26.30 14.60 -25.92
N LYS A 208 -26.79 15.11 -24.78
CA LYS A 208 -26.23 14.81 -23.45
C LYS A 208 -26.94 13.60 -22.85
N TYR A 209 -26.14 12.64 -22.41
CA TYR A 209 -26.61 11.44 -21.73
C TYR A 209 -26.06 11.43 -20.30
N LYS A 210 -26.88 10.96 -19.38
CA LYS A 210 -26.46 10.71 -18.00
C LYS A 210 -26.85 9.31 -17.58
N THR A 211 -25.96 8.64 -16.87
CA THR A 211 -26.21 7.28 -16.37
C THR A 211 -27.32 7.31 -15.31
N ILE A 212 -28.19 6.31 -15.31
CA ILE A 212 -29.33 6.24 -14.38
C ILE A 212 -28.83 6.22 -12.93
N HIS A 213 -27.82 5.43 -12.60
CA HIS A 213 -27.28 5.38 -11.24
C HIS A 213 -26.81 6.76 -10.74
N SER A 214 -26.23 7.60 -11.61
CA SER A 214 -25.81 8.95 -11.22
C SER A 214 -27.00 9.85 -10.99
N ILE A 215 -28.08 9.71 -11.76
CA ILE A 215 -29.32 10.45 -11.53
C ILE A 215 -29.93 10.04 -10.18
N VAL A 216 -30.09 8.73 -9.93
CA VAL A 216 -30.65 8.20 -8.69
C VAL A 216 -29.86 8.71 -7.49
N VAL A 217 -28.52 8.66 -7.55
CA VAL A 217 -27.67 9.14 -6.46
C VAL A 217 -27.75 10.65 -6.27
N GLU A 218 -27.83 11.45 -7.34
CA GLU A 218 -28.01 12.90 -7.21
C GLU A 218 -29.35 13.28 -6.58
N GLU A 219 -30.41 12.56 -6.93
CA GLU A 219 -31.74 12.70 -6.31
C GLU A 219 -31.69 12.34 -4.82
N MET A 220 -31.01 11.24 -4.45
CA MET A 220 -30.80 10.85 -3.04
C MET A 220 -30.01 11.90 -2.24
N LEU A 221 -29.05 12.58 -2.88
CA LEU A 221 -28.20 13.59 -2.24
C LEU A 221 -28.84 14.98 -2.19
N GLY A 222 -29.87 15.23 -2.99
CA GLY A 222 -30.43 16.58 -3.19
C GLY A 222 -29.45 17.56 -3.84
N ARG A 223 -28.38 17.07 -4.48
CA ARG A 223 -27.36 17.87 -5.17
C ARG A 223 -26.71 17.11 -6.32
N ARG A 224 -26.03 17.84 -7.21
CA ARG A 224 -25.18 17.24 -8.25
C ARG A 224 -23.96 16.53 -7.65
N LEU A 225 -23.49 15.49 -8.32
CA LEU A 225 -22.21 14.84 -8.00
C LEU A 225 -21.05 15.78 -8.33
N TYR A 226 -20.04 15.81 -7.46
CA TYR A 226 -18.80 16.52 -7.72
C TYR A 226 -17.93 15.78 -8.74
N ALA A 227 -16.98 16.47 -9.37
CA ALA A 227 -16.13 15.91 -10.41
C ALA A 227 -15.24 14.73 -9.95
N ASN A 228 -15.00 14.60 -8.65
CA ASN A 228 -14.23 13.52 -8.03
C ASN A 228 -15.09 12.42 -7.40
N GLU A 229 -16.42 12.56 -7.42
CA GLU A 229 -17.35 11.55 -6.94
C GLU A 229 -17.73 10.58 -8.05
N LEU A 230 -17.85 9.31 -7.68
CA LEU A 230 -18.33 8.25 -8.54
C LEU A 230 -19.39 7.43 -7.80
N VAL A 231 -20.22 6.73 -8.56
CA VAL A 231 -21.24 5.85 -8.01
C VAL A 231 -20.73 4.41 -8.03
N HIS A 232 -20.59 3.85 -6.84
CA HIS A 232 -20.31 2.45 -6.64
C HIS A 232 -21.61 1.64 -6.67
N HIS A 233 -21.63 0.53 -7.40
CA HIS A 233 -22.68 -0.47 -7.29
C HIS A 233 -22.22 -1.52 -6.28
N VAL A 234 -22.94 -1.65 -5.17
CA VAL A 234 -22.59 -2.54 -4.05
C VAL A 234 -22.50 -4.00 -4.49
N ASP A 235 -23.35 -4.42 -5.42
CA ASP A 235 -23.35 -5.78 -5.97
C ASP A 235 -22.50 -5.94 -7.26
N SER A 236 -21.81 -4.89 -7.71
CA SER A 236 -21.09 -4.84 -9.00
C SER A 236 -21.98 -5.00 -10.25
N ASN A 237 -23.31 -5.08 -10.09
CA ASN A 237 -24.26 -5.18 -11.19
C ASN A 237 -24.68 -3.76 -11.63
N THR A 238 -24.12 -3.31 -12.75
CA THR A 238 -24.38 -1.98 -13.33
C THR A 238 -25.82 -1.75 -13.79
N LEU A 239 -26.64 -2.80 -13.84
CA LEU A 239 -28.06 -2.73 -14.17
C LEU A 239 -28.95 -2.57 -12.93
N ASN A 240 -28.45 -2.90 -11.73
CA ASN A 240 -29.18 -2.72 -10.48
C ASN A 240 -29.02 -1.27 -9.98
N ASN A 241 -29.95 -0.42 -10.39
CA ASN A 241 -29.97 1.01 -10.05
C ASN A 241 -30.86 1.30 -8.82
N SER A 242 -31.14 0.31 -7.97
CA SER A 242 -31.85 0.54 -6.71
C SER A 242 -31.05 1.53 -5.85
N PRO A 243 -31.68 2.54 -5.21
CA PRO A 243 -31.00 3.43 -4.27
C PRO A 243 -30.15 2.67 -3.24
N ARG A 244 -30.66 1.53 -2.76
CA ARG A 244 -29.99 0.66 -1.79
C ARG A 244 -28.78 -0.10 -2.33
N ASN A 245 -28.53 -0.06 -3.64
CA ASN A 245 -27.38 -0.69 -4.29
C ASN A 245 -26.32 0.33 -4.72
N LEU A 246 -26.58 1.63 -4.53
CA LEU A 246 -25.74 2.69 -5.04
C LEU A 246 -25.13 3.48 -3.89
N GLN A 247 -23.83 3.76 -3.99
CA GLN A 247 -23.13 4.59 -3.00
C GLN A 247 -22.25 5.61 -3.70
N ALA A 248 -22.47 6.89 -3.41
CA ALA A 248 -21.55 7.96 -3.82
C ALA A 248 -20.27 7.90 -2.98
N MET A 249 -19.12 7.94 -3.64
CA MET A 249 -17.83 7.94 -2.96
C MET A 249 -16.74 8.60 -3.84
N SER A 250 -15.63 9.01 -3.22
CA SER A 250 -14.49 9.51 -3.98
C SER A 250 -13.78 8.38 -4.74
N ARG A 251 -12.94 8.72 -5.74
CA ARG A 251 -12.08 7.74 -6.42
C ARG A 251 -11.18 6.95 -5.48
N SER A 252 -10.62 7.61 -4.46
CA SER A 252 -9.78 6.94 -3.44
C SER A 252 -10.60 5.99 -2.58
N ASP A 253 -11.78 6.41 -2.14
CA ASP A 253 -12.65 5.57 -1.30
C ASP A 253 -13.15 4.35 -2.07
N HIS A 254 -13.41 4.48 -3.36
CA HIS A 254 -13.78 3.35 -4.21
C HIS A 254 -12.67 2.30 -4.29
N ALA A 255 -11.40 2.73 -4.42
CA ALA A 255 -10.27 1.80 -4.40
C ALA A 255 -10.13 1.10 -3.03
N ILE A 256 -10.33 1.85 -1.93
CA ILE A 256 -10.32 1.31 -0.56
C ILE A 256 -11.48 0.32 -0.35
N CYS A 257 -12.65 0.64 -0.90
CA CYS A 257 -13.85 -0.20 -0.88
C CYS A 257 -13.56 -1.56 -1.53
N HIS A 258 -13.04 -1.58 -2.76
CA HIS A 258 -12.64 -2.84 -3.41
C HIS A 258 -11.55 -3.58 -2.63
N PHE A 259 -10.55 -2.88 -2.09
CA PHE A 259 -9.54 -3.51 -1.23
C PHE A 259 -10.16 -4.16 0.02
N SER A 260 -11.19 -3.55 0.61
CA SER A 260 -11.90 -4.12 1.75
C SER A 260 -12.63 -5.43 1.38
N LEU A 261 -13.22 -5.51 0.18
CA LEU A 261 -13.81 -6.74 -0.35
C LEU A 261 -12.74 -7.82 -0.51
N GLN A 262 -11.62 -7.48 -1.14
CA GLN A 262 -10.53 -8.43 -1.36
C GLN A 262 -10.01 -9.00 -0.03
N LYS A 263 -9.90 -8.15 0.99
CA LYS A 263 -9.53 -8.55 2.34
C LYS A 263 -10.55 -9.51 2.98
N ARG A 264 -11.85 -9.29 2.75
CA ARG A 264 -12.90 -10.20 3.25
C ARG A 264 -12.83 -11.58 2.58
N VAL A 265 -12.64 -11.63 1.26
CA VAL A 265 -12.50 -12.90 0.53
C VAL A 265 -11.23 -13.64 0.98
N SER A 266 -10.13 -12.93 1.21
CA SER A 266 -8.90 -13.50 1.79
C SER A 266 -9.15 -14.13 3.18
N GLU A 267 -9.89 -13.46 4.06
CA GLU A 267 -10.25 -14.02 5.37
C GLU A 267 -11.11 -15.29 5.24
N LEU A 268 -12.07 -15.31 4.30
CA LEU A 268 -12.89 -16.49 4.02
C LEU A 268 -12.08 -17.64 3.40
N TYR A 269 -11.02 -17.33 2.63
CA TYR A 269 -10.06 -18.32 2.14
C TYR A 269 -9.27 -18.96 3.29
N ILE A 270 -8.79 -18.15 4.25
CA ILE A 270 -8.09 -18.65 5.44
C ILE A 270 -9.01 -19.55 6.28
N GLN A 271 -10.31 -19.23 6.34
CA GLN A 271 -11.32 -20.05 7.03
C GLN A 271 -11.72 -21.32 6.25
N GLY A 272 -11.26 -21.49 5.01
CA GLY A 272 -11.59 -22.63 4.17
C GLY A 272 -12.99 -22.60 3.55
N ILE A 273 -13.69 -21.47 3.62
CA ILE A 273 -14.99 -21.24 2.96
C ILE A 273 -14.79 -20.92 1.48
N VAL A 274 -13.69 -20.24 1.15
CA VAL A 274 -13.26 -20.00 -0.23
C VAL A 274 -12.05 -20.87 -0.53
N VAL A 275 -12.03 -21.46 -1.71
CA VAL A 275 -10.87 -22.20 -2.22
C VAL A 275 -10.35 -21.55 -3.50
N PHE A 276 -9.06 -21.77 -3.77
CA PHE A 276 -8.39 -21.28 -4.97
C PHE A 276 -7.93 -22.47 -5.81
N GLU A 277 -8.40 -22.54 -7.05
CA GLU A 277 -8.06 -23.61 -7.99
C GLU A 277 -7.76 -23.00 -9.36
N ASN A 278 -6.57 -23.26 -9.88
CA ASN A 278 -6.17 -22.92 -11.26
C ASN A 278 -6.44 -21.45 -11.66
N GLY A 279 -6.23 -20.50 -10.74
CA GLY A 279 -6.45 -19.07 -11.01
C GLY A 279 -7.85 -18.55 -10.68
N PHE A 280 -8.73 -19.40 -10.13
CA PHE A 280 -10.12 -19.04 -9.80
C PHE A 280 -10.39 -19.19 -8.31
N TYR A 281 -11.12 -18.21 -7.76
CA TYR A 281 -11.68 -18.28 -6.41
C TYR A 281 -13.12 -18.77 -6.49
N LYS A 282 -13.47 -19.74 -5.65
CA LYS A 282 -14.83 -20.28 -5.56
C LYS A 282 -15.22 -20.54 -4.10
N GLU A 283 -16.51 -20.42 -3.82
CA GLU A 283 -17.10 -20.95 -2.59
C GLU A 283 -16.92 -22.47 -2.59
N LYS A 284 -16.50 -23.01 -1.44
CA LYS A 284 -16.24 -24.45 -1.25
C LYS A 284 -17.53 -25.26 -1.22
#